data_AF-A0A962PEQ9-F1
#
_entry.id   AF-A0A962PEQ9-F1
#
_cell.length_a   1.000
_cell.length_b   1.000
_cell.length_c   1.000
_cell.angle_alpha   90.00
_cell.angle_beta   90.00
_cell.angle_gamma   90.00
#
_symmetry.space_group_name_H-M   'P 1'
#
loop_
_entity.id
_entity.type
_entity.pdbx_description
1 polymer ?
#
loop_
_entity_poly.entity_id
_entity_poly.type
_entity_poly.pdbx_seq_one_letter_code
_entity_poly.pdbx_strand_id
1 'polypeptide(L)' 'MFSAFFIRRPKFALVIAIVMTLVGGLSIFLLPVTEYPSISPPNIVVRAVYPGASAEVVETTVA' A
#
# COMPACT_ATOMS: atom_id res chain seq x y z
N MET A 1 -19.48 32.16 -7.96
CA MET A 1 -18.85 33.13 -7.03
C MET A 1 -18.24 32.44 -5.78
N PHE A 2 -17.48 31.36 -5.95
CA PHE A 2 -16.89 30.62 -4.82
C PHE A 2 -15.64 31.32 -4.25
N SER A 3 -14.80 31.87 -5.12
CA SER A 3 -13.57 32.60 -4.77
C SER A 3 -13.82 33.88 -3.96
N ALA A 4 -14.94 34.58 -4.19
CA ALA A 4 -15.27 35.83 -3.49
C ALA A 4 -15.40 35.65 -1.97
N PHE A 5 -15.84 34.48 -1.50
CA PHE A 5 -15.95 34.15 -0.08
C PHE A 5 -14.58 34.11 0.60
N PHE A 6 -13.61 33.44 -0.01
CA PHE A 6 -12.24 33.33 0.50
C PHE A 6 -11.49 34.66 0.43
N ILE A 7 -11.71 35.46 -0.62
CA ILE A 7 -11.12 36.80 -0.75
C ILE A 7 -11.62 37.75 0.36
N ARG A 8 -12.92 37.72 0.67
CA ARG A 8 -13.51 38.58 1.70
C ARG A 8 -13.20 38.12 3.13
N ARG A 9 -12.79 36.86 3.32
CA ARG A 9 -12.42 36.27 4.61
C ARG A 9 -11.00 35.64 4.55
N PRO A 10 -9.94 36.46 4.41
CA PRO A 10 -8.58 35.96 4.18
C PRO A 10 -8.05 35.08 5.31
N LYS A 11 -8.42 35.36 6.57
CA LYS A 11 -8.05 34.53 7.72
C LYS A 11 -8.60 33.10 7.62
N PHE A 12 -9.81 32.94 7.09
CA PHE A 12 -10.43 31.63 6.93
C PHE A 12 -9.73 30.80 5.84
N ALA A 13 -9.40 31.44 4.72
CA ALA A 13 -8.62 30.81 3.65
C ALA A 13 -7.24 30.34 4.15
N LEU A 14 -6.56 31.17 4.96
CA LEU A 14 -5.26 30.82 5.55
C LEU A 14 -5.35 29.61 6.48
N VAL A 15 -6.38 29.54 7.33
CA VAL A 15 -6.57 28.40 8.25
C VAL A 15 -6.75 27.10 7.47
N ILE A 16 -7.57 27.09 6.41
CA ILE A 16 -7.74 25.90 5.58
C ILE A 16 -6.42 25.49 4.92
N ALA A 17 -5.66 26.46 4.40
CA ALA A 17 -4.36 26.17 3.79
C ALA A 17 -3.39 25.54 4.81
N ILE A 18 -3.35 26.05 6.04
CA ILE A 18 -2.51 25.51 7.11
C ILE A 18 -2.95 24.10 7.52
N VAL A 19 -4.27 23.87 7.65
CA VAL A 19 -4.78 22.53 7.98
C VAL A 19 -4.43 21.53 6.88
N MET A 20 -4.59 21.91 5.62
CA MET A 20 -4.21 21.08 4.46
C MET A 20 -2.72 20.72 4.47
N THR A 21 -1.84 21.70 4.70
CA THR A 21 -0.39 21.45 4.71
C THR A 21 0.04 20.60 5.90
N LEU A 22 -0.58 20.78 7.07
CA LEU A 22 -0.31 19.96 8.24
C LEU A 22 -0.75 18.50 8.04
N VAL A 23 -1.96 18.28 7.52
CA VAL A 23 -2.45 16.91 7.23
C VAL A 23 -1.58 16.24 6.16
N GLY A 24 -1.22 16.97 5.10
CA GLY A 24 -0.32 16.46 4.07
C GLY A 24 1.06 16.12 4.62
N GLY A 25 1.64 17.01 5.43
CA GLY A 25 2.92 16.79 6.09
C GLY A 25 2.91 15.59 7.02
N LEU A 26 1.85 15.42 7.81
CA LEU A 26 1.70 14.28 8.69
C LEU A 26 1.58 12.96 7.90
N SER A 27 0.86 12.99 6.77
CA SER A 27 0.67 11.81 5.92
C SER A 27 1.99 11.27 5.38
N ILE A 28 2.96 12.13 5.03
CA ILE A 28 4.28 11.72 4.54
C ILE A 28 4.98 10.78 5.54
N PHE A 29 4.83 11.02 6.84
CA PHE A 29 5.43 10.17 7.87
C PHE A 29 4.70 8.84 8.08
N LEU A 30 3.40 8.78 7.74
CA LEU A 30 2.58 7.58 7.91
C LEU A 30 2.60 6.69 6.65
N LEU A 31 2.91 7.23 5.47
CA LEU A 31 2.90 6.45 4.25
C LEU A 31 4.06 5.43 4.23
N PRO A 32 3.77 4.14 3.98
CA PRO A 32 4.81 3.14 3.81
C PRO A 32 5.59 3.42 2.52
N VAL A 33 6.93 3.42 2.63
CA VAL A 33 7.82 3.60 1.50
C VAL A 33 8.16 2.22 0.93
N THR A 34 7.75 1.95 -0.31
CA THR A 34 8.06 0.71 -1.05
C THR A 34 8.69 1.07 -2.39
N GLU A 35 9.80 0.40 -2.77
CA GLU A 35 10.56 0.69 -3.99
C GLU A 35 9.79 0.36 -5.27
N TYR A 36 9.00 -0.72 -5.21
CA TYR A 36 8.05 -1.10 -6.25
C TYR A 36 6.73 -1.48 -5.56
N PRO A 37 5.58 -1.19 -6.17
CA PRO A 37 4.33 -1.81 -5.73
C PRO A 37 4.48 -3.34 -5.84
N SER A 38 3.68 -4.09 -5.09
CA SER A 38 3.67 -5.55 -5.12
C SER A 38 3.20 -6.06 -6.50
N ILE A 39 4.11 -6.07 -7.47
CA ILE A 39 3.93 -6.56 -8.84
C ILE A 39 4.23 -8.04 -8.96
N SER A 40 4.90 -8.62 -7.97
CA SER A 40 5.20 -10.05 -7.93
C SER A 40 3.92 -10.85 -7.70
N PRO A 41 3.61 -11.83 -8.56
CA PRO A 41 2.51 -12.76 -8.30
C PRO A 41 2.70 -13.40 -6.92
N PRO A 42 1.64 -13.51 -6.09
CA PRO A 42 1.74 -14.18 -4.80
C PRO A 42 2.06 -15.67 -5.04
N ASN A 43 3.27 -16.10 -4.68
CA ASN A 43 3.68 -17.50 -4.81
C ASN A 43 3.15 -18.29 -3.62
N ILE A 44 2.22 -19.22 -3.87
CA ILE A 44 1.76 -20.18 -2.87
C ILE A 44 2.63 -21.44 -3.03
N VAL A 45 3.51 -21.68 -2.06
CA VAL A 45 4.39 -22.87 -2.05
C VAL A 45 3.73 -23.95 -1.20
N VAL A 46 3.27 -25.02 -1.84
CA VAL A 46 2.78 -26.22 -1.15
C VAL A 46 3.94 -27.19 -1.00
N ARG A 47 4.29 -27.55 0.24
CA ARG A 47 5.28 -28.59 0.55
C ARG A 47 4.56 -29.84 1.01
N ALA A 48 4.85 -30.94 0.34
CA ALA A 48 4.47 -32.27 0.78
C ALA A 48 5.73 -33.13 0.91
N VAL A 49 5.80 -33.96 1.94
CA VAL A 49 6.96 -34.80 2.22
C VAL A 49 6.47 -36.24 2.30
N TYR A 50 7.03 -37.11 1.46
CA TYR A 50 6.76 -38.55 1.48
C TYR A 50 8.08 -39.32 1.65
N PRO A 51 8.50 -39.61 2.91
CA PRO A 51 9.80 -40.22 3.20
C PRO A 51 9.92 -41.63 2.62
N GLY A 52 11.01 -41.93 1.92
CA GLY A 52 11.31 -43.27 1.40
C GLY A 52 10.75 -43.57 0.01
N ALA A 53 10.04 -42.63 -0.63
CA ALA A 53 9.62 -42.76 -2.02
C ALA A 53 10.68 -42.23 -3.00
N SER A 54 10.82 -42.91 -4.14
CA SER A 54 11.58 -42.39 -5.28
C SER A 54 10.92 -41.13 -5.82
N ALA A 55 11.71 -40.26 -6.47
CA ALA A 55 11.24 -38.98 -7.02
C ALA A 55 9.99 -39.15 -7.92
N GLU A 56 9.95 -40.25 -8.68
CA GLU A 56 8.86 -40.58 -9.60
C GLU A 56 7.54 -40.93 -8.90
N VAL A 57 7.61 -41.56 -7.72
CA VAL A 57 6.42 -41.85 -6.90
C VAL A 57 5.91 -40.59 -6.21
N VAL A 58 6.80 -39.68 -5.78
CA VAL A 58 6.37 -38.39 -5.21
C VAL A 58 5.67 -37.53 -6.28
N GLU A 59 6.19 -37.49 -7.50
CA GLU A 59 5.56 -36.76 -8.62
C GLU A 59 4.16 -37.32 -8.94
N THR A 60 4.04 -38.64 -9.10
CA THR A 60 2.79 -39.25 -9.59
C THR A 60 1.65 -39.26 -8.56
N THR A 61 1.97 -39.25 -7.26
CA THR A 61 0.98 -39.46 -6.19
C THR A 61 0.67 -38.20 -5.36
N VAL A 62 1.49 -37.15 -5.45
CA VAL A 62 1.40 -35.95 -4.60
C VAL A 62 1.22 -34.66 -5.41
N ALA A 63 1.49 -34.67 -6.73
CA ALA A 63 1.24 -33.54 -7.62
C ALA A 63 -0.25 -33.33 -7.91
#